data_AF-A0A537UWD8-F1
#
_entry.id   AF-A0A537UWD8-F1
#
_cell.length_a   1.000
_cell.length_b   1.000
_cell.length_c   1.000
_cell.angle_alpha   90.00
_cell.angle_beta   90.00
_cell.angle_gamma   90.00
#
_symmetry.space_group_name_H-M   'P 1'
#
loop_
_entity.id
_entity.type
_entity.pdbx_description
1 polymer ?
#
loop_
_entity_poly.entity_id
_entity_poly.type
_entity_poly.pdbx_seq_one_letter_code
_entity_poly.pdbx_strand_id
1 'polypeptide(L)'
;MGEDGEGVRLTEEQRLDWLCLIRSDNVGPRTFRALVNHYGGARAALAALPSLARRGGASRATRVHSRHDGERELKAAQALGVAFVALGEPEYPRRLQMIDDAPP
;
A
#
# COMPACT_ATOMS: atom_id res chain seq x y z
N MET A 1 -23.32 -9.30 -15.69
CA MET A 1 -22.86 -8.05 -16.33
C MET A 1 -21.94 -7.37 -15.34
N GLY A 2 -20.63 -7.35 -15.64
CA GLY A 2 -19.59 -6.69 -14.86
C GLY A 2 -18.64 -7.64 -14.13
N GLU A 3 -17.89 -8.44 -14.90
CA GLU A 3 -16.54 -8.95 -14.62
C GLU A 3 -16.18 -9.12 -13.13
N ASP A 4 -16.36 -10.34 -12.62
CA ASP A 4 -15.80 -10.85 -11.37
C ASP A 4 -14.29 -10.58 -11.34
N GLY A 5 -13.90 -9.50 -10.65
CA GLY A 5 -12.54 -8.95 -10.67
C GLY A 5 -11.48 -10.02 -10.41
N GLU A 6 -10.82 -10.43 -11.48
CA GLU A 6 -9.58 -11.19 -11.48
C GLU A 6 -8.61 -10.48 -10.53
N GLY A 7 -8.39 -11.09 -9.37
CA GLY A 7 -7.73 -10.43 -8.27
C GLY A 7 -6.36 -9.92 -8.68
N VAL A 8 -6.09 -8.65 -8.41
CA VAL A 8 -4.81 -8.02 -8.77
C VAL A 8 -3.68 -8.78 -8.08
N ARG A 9 -3.02 -9.66 -8.83
CA ARG A 9 -1.78 -10.31 -8.43
C ARG A 9 -0.67 -9.27 -8.48
N LEU A 10 -0.37 -8.65 -7.35
CA LEU A 10 0.74 -7.71 -7.25
C LEU A 10 2.07 -8.47 -7.43
N THR A 11 2.97 -7.91 -8.24
CA THR A 11 4.36 -8.38 -8.28
C THR A 11 5.06 -8.08 -6.95
N GLU A 12 6.19 -8.74 -6.68
CA GLU A 12 6.98 -8.49 -5.48
C GLU A 12 7.38 -7.02 -5.34
N GLU A 13 7.70 -6.36 -6.46
CA GLU A 13 7.99 -4.93 -6.49
C GLU A 13 6.78 -4.09 -6.10
N GLN A 14 5.59 -4.42 -6.59
CA GLN A 14 4.38 -3.70 -6.20
C GLN A 14 4.00 -3.96 -4.74
N ARG A 15 4.15 -5.19 -4.23
CA ARG A 15 3.96 -5.49 -2.79
C ARG A 15 4.90 -4.67 -1.92
N LEU A 16 6.16 -4.54 -2.36
CA LEU A 16 7.15 -3.70 -1.70
C LEU A 16 6.76 -2.22 -1.70
N ASP A 17 6.31 -1.69 -2.84
CA ASP A 17 5.82 -0.31 -2.94
C ASP A 17 4.58 -0.11 -2.03
N TRP A 18 3.67 -1.09 -1.98
CA TRP A 18 2.50 -1.08 -1.09
C TRP A 18 2.92 -1.06 0.39
N LEU A 19 3.87 -1.93 0.78
CA LEU A 19 4.41 -2.00 2.14
C LEU A 19 5.07 -0.66 2.53
N CYS A 20 5.89 -0.10 1.64
CA CYS A 20 6.53 1.19 1.88
C CYS A 20 5.49 2.31 2.03
N LEU A 21 4.40 2.27 1.25
CA LEU A 21 3.35 3.28 1.29
C LEU A 21 2.57 3.21 2.61
N ILE A 22 2.12 2.04 3.04
CA ILE A 22 1.37 1.90 4.31
C ILE A 22 2.24 2.11 5.56
N ARG A 23 3.54 1.87 5.47
CA ARG A 23 4.52 2.18 6.54
C ARG A 23 4.99 3.64 6.52
N SER A 24 4.63 4.42 5.50
CA SER A 24 4.97 5.83 5.45
C SER A 24 4.12 6.64 6.43
N ASP A 25 4.73 7.67 6.99
CA ASP A 25 4.09 8.51 8.01
C ASP A 25 2.82 9.20 7.44
N ASN A 26 1.77 9.31 8.25
CA ASN A 26 0.45 9.84 7.85
C ASN A 26 -0.32 9.02 6.77
N VAL A 27 0.10 7.81 6.44
CA VAL A 27 -0.63 6.93 5.52
C VAL A 27 -1.39 5.86 6.29
N GLY A 28 -2.68 6.11 6.57
CA GLY A 28 -3.62 5.08 7.03
C GLY A 28 -4.31 4.36 5.86
N PRO A 29 -5.11 3.31 6.12
CA PRO A 29 -5.78 2.51 5.07
C PRO A 29 -6.69 3.36 4.15
N ARG A 30 -7.42 4.35 4.70
CA ARG A 30 -8.20 5.31 3.90
C ARG A 30 -7.32 6.15 2.97
N THR A 31 -6.23 6.71 3.50
CA THR A 31 -5.27 7.52 2.73
C THR A 31 -4.57 6.68 1.67
N PHE A 32 -4.16 5.48 2.03
CA PHE A 32 -3.56 4.50 1.13
C PHE A 32 -4.47 4.24 -0.07
N ARG A 33 -5.75 3.89 0.17
CA ARG A 33 -6.72 3.61 -0.90
C ARG A 33 -6.96 4.84 -1.77
N ALA A 34 -7.08 6.03 -1.17
CA ALA A 34 -7.22 7.28 -1.92
C ALA A 34 -5.99 7.56 -2.80
N LEU A 35 -4.78 7.38 -2.27
CA LEU A 35 -3.52 7.62 -2.99
C LEU A 35 -3.33 6.62 -4.14
N VAL A 36 -3.54 5.33 -3.90
CA VAL A 36 -3.41 4.30 -4.94
C VAL A 36 -4.44 4.53 -6.05
N ASN A 37 -5.69 4.86 -5.71
CA ASN A 37 -6.74 5.16 -6.68
C ASN A 37 -6.48 6.46 -7.46
N HIS A 38 -5.90 7.48 -6.81
CA HIS A 38 -5.62 8.77 -7.44
C HIS A 38 -4.38 8.75 -8.34
N TYR A 39 -3.31 8.09 -7.91
CA TYR A 39 -2.03 8.03 -8.63
C TYR A 39 -1.88 6.78 -9.51
N GLY A 40 -2.84 5.85 -9.47
CA GLY A 40 -2.82 4.62 -10.25
C GLY A 40 -1.80 3.57 -9.77
N GLY A 41 -1.27 3.72 -8.55
CA GLY A 41 -0.33 2.76 -7.97
C GLY A 41 0.46 3.28 -6.78
N ALA A 42 0.94 2.37 -5.93
CA ALA A 42 1.67 2.72 -4.71
C ALA A 42 3.01 3.43 -4.99
N ARG A 43 3.72 3.03 -6.07
CA ARG A 43 4.97 3.68 -6.47
C ARG A 43 4.79 5.16 -6.82
N ALA A 44 3.74 5.47 -7.59
CA ALA A 44 3.43 6.84 -7.97
C ALA A 44 2.94 7.67 -6.76
N ALA A 45 2.15 7.04 -5.88
CA ALA A 45 1.76 7.63 -4.61
C ALA A 45 2.96 7.97 -3.71
N LEU A 46 3.93 7.05 -3.55
CA LEU A 46 5.16 7.27 -2.78
C LEU A 46 5.96 8.47 -3.30
N ALA A 47 6.07 8.62 -4.61
CA ALA A 47 6.73 9.77 -5.23
C ALA A 47 5.98 11.09 -4.96
N ALA A 48 4.65 11.03 -4.83
CA ALA A 48 3.81 12.20 -4.59
C ALA A 48 3.66 12.57 -3.10
N LEU A 49 3.85 11.63 -2.17
CA LEU A 49 3.78 11.85 -0.72
C LEU A 49 4.50 13.11 -0.23
N PRO A 50 5.79 13.36 -0.54
CA PRO A 50 6.48 14.55 -0.03
C PRO A 50 5.86 15.85 -0.56
N SER A 51 5.35 15.85 -1.80
CA SER A 51 4.66 17.00 -2.38
C SER A 51 3.29 17.25 -1.72
N LEU A 52 2.59 16.17 -1.38
CA LEU A 52 1.27 16.20 -0.75
C LEU A 52 1.35 16.66 0.71
N ALA A 53 2.35 16.15 1.46
CA ALA A 53 2.66 16.59 2.82
C ALA A 53 2.94 18.10 2.89
N ARG A 54 3.74 18.60 1.93
CA ARG A 54 4.08 20.02 1.84
C ARG A 54 2.87 20.89 1.49
N ARG A 55 1.91 20.36 0.70
CA ARG A 55 0.65 21.05 0.36
C ARG A 55 -0.39 20.99 1.49
N GLY A 56 -0.41 19.91 2.26
CA GLY A 56 -1.36 19.70 3.37
C GLY A 56 -1.04 20.47 4.65
N GLY A 57 -0.02 21.33 4.64
CA GLY A 57 0.36 22.12 5.82
C GLY A 57 1.06 21.32 6.92
N ALA A 58 1.52 20.09 6.63
CA ALA A 58 2.27 19.31 7.61
C ALA A 58 3.59 20.02 7.91
N SER A 59 3.80 20.43 9.17
CA SER A 59 5.03 21.09 9.61
C SER A 59 6.25 20.16 9.59
N ARG A 60 6.02 18.85 9.44
CA ARG A 60 7.05 17.81 9.34
C ARG A 60 7.04 17.19 7.95
N ALA A 61 8.23 16.98 7.39
CA ALA A 61 8.38 16.19 6.17
C ALA A 61 7.86 14.76 6.44
N THR A 62 6.86 14.32 5.67
CA THR A 62 6.38 12.94 5.73
C THR A 62 7.56 12.00 5.50
N ARG A 63 7.82 11.14 6.49
CA ARG A 63 8.88 10.14 6.39
C ARG A 63 8.39 9.05 5.44
N VAL A 64 8.91 9.07 4.22
CA VAL A 64 8.70 8.01 3.24
C VAL A 64 9.56 6.81 3.65
N HIS A 65 8.94 5.65 3.76
CA HIS A 65 9.68 4.43 4.04
C HIS A 65 10.57 4.08 2.85
N SER A 66 11.86 3.81 3.09
CA SER A 66 12.80 3.51 2.00
C SER A 66 12.55 2.12 1.45
N ARG A 67 12.61 1.99 0.12
CA ARG A 67 12.48 0.71 -0.59
C ARG A 67 13.37 -0.38 0.02
N HIS A 68 14.62 -0.06 0.33
CA HIS A 68 15.56 -1.00 0.94
C HIS A 68 15.05 -1.55 2.30
N ASP A 69 14.41 -0.73 3.11
CA ASP A 69 13.88 -1.19 4.41
C ASP A 69 12.66 -2.10 4.21
N GLY A 70 11.78 -1.74 3.28
CA GLY A 70 10.67 -2.61 2.87
C GLY A 70 11.15 -3.95 2.30
N GLU A 71 12.26 -3.99 1.56
CA GLU A 71 12.83 -5.24 1.02
C GLU A 71 13.31 -6.15 2.15
N ARG A 72 13.96 -5.57 3.16
CA ARG A 72 14.39 -6.32 4.35
C ARG A 72 13.20 -6.90 5.10
N GLU A 73 12.14 -6.11 5.28
CA GLU A 73 10.94 -6.56 5.97
C GLU A 73 10.16 -7.61 5.18
N LEU A 74 10.03 -7.45 3.86
CA LEU A 74 9.42 -8.44 2.97
C LEU A 74 10.20 -9.76 3.01
N LYS A 75 11.54 -9.69 2.99
CA LYS A 75 12.40 -10.86 3.09
C LYS A 75 12.30 -11.53 4.46
N ALA A 76 12.21 -10.75 5.54
CA ALA A 76 12.02 -11.26 6.89
C ALA A 76 10.64 -11.95 7.04
N ALA A 77 9.59 -11.35 6.49
CA ALA A 77 8.25 -11.94 6.46
C ALA A 77 8.22 -13.25 5.65
N GLN A 78 8.83 -13.27 4.47
CA GLN A 78 8.97 -14.51 3.68
C GLN A 78 9.75 -15.59 4.44
N ALA A 79 10.84 -15.21 5.14
CA ALA A 79 11.60 -16.16 5.96
C ALA A 79 10.79 -16.73 7.14
N LEU A 80 9.79 -15.99 7.62
CA LEU A 80 8.83 -16.44 8.63
C LEU A 80 7.64 -17.20 8.04
N GLY A 81 7.59 -17.41 6.72
CA GLY A 81 6.46 -18.05 6.03
C GLY A 81 5.21 -17.18 5.95
N VAL A 82 5.33 -15.86 6.17
CA VAL A 82 4.23 -14.90 6.09
C VAL A 82 4.11 -14.39 4.65
N ALA A 83 2.93 -14.56 4.07
CA ALA A 83 2.59 -14.01 2.76
C ALA A 83 1.82 -12.69 2.90
N PHE A 84 2.26 -11.66 2.18
CA PHE A 84 1.50 -10.42 2.05
C PHE A 84 0.40 -10.61 1.01
N VAL A 85 -0.84 -10.62 1.49
CA VAL A 85 -2.05 -10.69 0.65
C VAL A 85 -2.59 -9.28 0.53
N ALA A 86 -2.59 -8.75 -0.68
CA ALA A 86 -3.04 -7.38 -0.93
C ALA A 86 -4.55 -7.30 -1.18
N LEU A 87 -5.11 -6.12 -0.91
CA LEU A 87 -6.51 -5.81 -1.20
C LEU A 87 -6.85 -6.08 -2.68
N GLY A 88 -7.74 -7.05 -2.91
CA GLY A 88 -8.15 -7.47 -4.25
C GLY A 88 -7.63 -8.84 -4.65
N GLU A 89 -6.67 -9.42 -3.94
CA GLU A 89 -6.28 -10.82 -4.17
C GLU A 89 -7.40 -11.79 -3.74
N PRO A 90 -7.52 -12.96 -4.39
CA PRO A 90 -8.55 -13.96 -4.04
C PRO A 90 -8.39 -14.50 -2.62
N GLU A 91 -7.16 -14.45 -2.10
CA GLU A 91 -6.79 -14.83 -0.73
C GLU A 91 -7.23 -13.78 0.30
N TYR A 92 -7.60 -12.56 -0.13
CA TYR A 92 -8.06 -11.50 0.75
C TYR A 92 -9.55 -11.71 1.10
N PRO A 93 -9.92 -11.84 2.38
CA PRO A 93 -11.30 -12.16 2.75
C PRO A 93 -12.28 -11.07 2.29
N ARG A 94 -13.22 -11.43 1.42
CA ARG A 94 -14.20 -10.51 0.80
C ARG A 94 -14.97 -9.67 1.82
N ARG A 95 -15.27 -10.22 3.00
CA ARG A 95 -15.95 -9.48 4.09
C ARG A 95 -15.06 -8.39 4.69
N LEU A 96 -13.76 -8.61 4.76
CA LEU A 96 -12.79 -7.61 5.24
C LEU A 96 -12.56 -6.53 4.18
N GLN A 97 -12.70 -6.83 2.89
CA GLN A 97 -12.61 -5.83 1.83
C GLN A 97 -13.76 -4.82 1.88
N MET A 98 -14.93 -5.21 2.40
CA MET A 98 -16.13 -4.37 2.45
C MET A 98 -16.10 -3.31 3.56
N ILE A 99 -15.17 -3.39 4.52
CA ILE A 99 -15.08 -2.37 5.57
C ILE A 99 -14.38 -1.11 5.05
N ASP A 100 -14.77 0.04 5.61
CA ASP A 100 -14.23 1.34 5.19
C ASP A 100 -12.72 1.46 5.49
N ASP A 101 -12.28 0.86 6.60
CA ASP A 101 -10.89 0.82 7.07
C ASP A 101 -10.19 -0.50 6.72
N ALA A 102 -10.57 -1.13 5.61
CA ALA A 102 -9.96 -2.39 5.19
C ALA A 102 -8.43 -2.25 5.08
N PRO A 103 -7.64 -3.08 5.78
CA PRO A 103 -6.18 -3.01 5.70
C PRO A 103 -5.74 -3.37 4.27
N PRO A 104 -4.85 -2.60 3.64
CA PRO A 104 -4.41 -2.88 2.28
C PRO A 104 -3.59 -4.17 2.17
#